data_AF-A0A0T9QCZ6-F1
#
_entry.id   AF-A0A0T9QCZ6-F1
#
_cell.length_a   1.000
_cell.length_b   1.000
_cell.length_c   1.000
_cell.angle_alpha   90.00
_cell.angle_beta   90.00
_cell.angle_gamma   90.00
#
_symmetry.space_group_name_H-M   'P 1'
#
loop_
_entity.id
_entity.type
_entity.pdbx_description
1 polymer ?
#
loop_
_entity_poly.entity_id
_entity_poly.type
_entity_poly.pdbx_seq_one_letter_code
_entity_poly.pdbx_strand_id
1 'polypeptide(L)'
;MKKIIFFIMPFFILLECSHASEKYPADITAYLNVADDCQYFSGEWDSTLPKERQVEIEKKVNVTCSKARSLQEKLNVKYKKRQDILDVINGYDF
;
A
#
# COMPACT_ATOMS: atom_id res chain seq x y z
N MET A 1 -55.98 -21.58 -20.24
CA MET A 1 -54.81 -22.24 -19.60
C MET A 1 -53.54 -21.55 -20.12
N LYS A 2 -52.88 -20.75 -19.28
CA LYS A 2 -51.83 -19.80 -19.68
C LYS A 2 -50.48 -20.53 -19.69
N LYS A 3 -49.84 -20.63 -20.87
CA LYS A 3 -48.53 -21.27 -21.04
C LYS A 3 -47.45 -20.33 -20.51
N ILE A 4 -46.72 -20.73 -19.46
CA ILE A 4 -45.58 -20.00 -18.92
C ILE A 4 -44.32 -20.52 -19.62
N ILE A 5 -43.72 -19.68 -20.47
CA ILE A 5 -42.44 -19.96 -21.13
C ILE A 5 -41.34 -19.51 -20.17
N PHE A 6 -40.54 -20.47 -19.67
CA PHE A 6 -39.41 -20.22 -18.79
C PHE A 6 -38.19 -19.84 -19.66
N PHE A 7 -37.80 -18.57 -19.64
CA PHE A 7 -36.64 -18.07 -20.36
C PHE A 7 -35.40 -18.24 -19.47
N ILE A 8 -34.58 -19.26 -19.74
CA ILE A 8 -33.33 -19.51 -19.02
C ILE A 8 -32.26 -18.61 -19.66
N MET A 9 -31.91 -17.52 -18.96
CA MET A 9 -30.87 -16.59 -19.39
C MET A 9 -29.50 -17.14 -18.98
N PRO A 10 -28.55 -17.36 -19.92
CA PRO A 10 -27.24 -17.90 -19.57
C PRO A 10 -26.41 -16.80 -18.90
N PHE A 11 -26.03 -17.03 -17.65
CA PHE A 11 -25.12 -16.17 -16.91
C PHE A 11 -23.70 -16.38 -17.44
N PHE A 12 -23.32 -15.55 -18.43
CA PHE A 12 -21.94 -15.48 -18.90
C PHE A 12 -21.07 -14.86 -17.80
N ILE A 13 -20.39 -15.71 -17.03
CA ILE A 13 -19.33 -15.29 -16.11
C ILE A 13 -18.13 -14.90 -16.98
N LEU A 14 -17.99 -13.61 -17.25
CA LEU A 14 -16.74 -13.07 -17.78
C LEU A 14 -15.72 -13.13 -16.64
N LEU A 15 -14.79 -14.08 -16.72
CA LEU A 15 -13.57 -14.04 -15.94
C LEU A 15 -12.73 -12.87 -16.46
N GLU A 16 -12.89 -11.70 -15.87
CA GLU A 16 -11.96 -10.60 -16.08
C GLU A 16 -10.69 -10.88 -15.28
N CYS A 17 -9.65 -11.38 -15.97
CA CYS A 17 -8.29 -11.37 -15.45
C CYS A 17 -7.85 -9.90 -15.31
N SER A 18 -8.12 -9.32 -14.15
CA SER A 18 -7.66 -7.98 -13.78
C SER A 18 -6.15 -8.03 -13.55
N HIS A 19 -5.37 -7.92 -14.62
CA HIS A 19 -3.95 -7.58 -14.50
C HIS A 19 -3.87 -6.11 -14.10
N ALA A 20 -3.82 -5.84 -12.80
CA ALA A 20 -3.45 -4.51 -12.31
C ALA A 20 -2.03 -4.22 -12.80
N SER A 21 -1.91 -3.45 -13.88
CA SER A 21 -0.62 -2.88 -14.28
C SER A 21 -0.09 -2.11 -13.08
N GLU A 22 1.07 -2.50 -12.55
CA GLU A 22 1.72 -1.73 -11.49
C GLU A 22 1.89 -0.30 -11.98
N LYS A 23 1.26 0.65 -11.28
CA LYS A 23 1.27 2.08 -11.63
C LYS A 23 2.67 2.67 -11.59
N TYR A 24 3.54 2.10 -10.74
CA TYR A 24 4.88 2.59 -10.48
C TYR A 24 5.92 1.50 -10.73
N PRO A 25 7.20 1.88 -10.94
CA PRO A 25 8.30 0.92 -10.93
C PRO A 25 8.31 0.08 -9.65
N ALA A 26 8.73 -1.18 -9.75
CA ALA A 26 8.66 -2.14 -8.64
C ALA A 26 9.37 -1.67 -7.35
N ASP A 27 10.45 -0.89 -7.45
CA ASP A 27 11.15 -0.34 -6.29
C ASP A 27 10.41 0.83 -5.64
N ILE A 28 9.66 1.61 -6.42
CA ILE A 28 8.73 2.61 -5.91
C ILE A 28 7.55 1.91 -5.22
N THR A 29 6.95 0.89 -5.84
CA THR A 29 5.89 0.09 -5.23
C THR A 29 6.34 -0.53 -3.90
N ALA A 30 7.55 -1.11 -3.86
CA ALA A 30 8.11 -1.67 -2.64
C ALA A 30 8.36 -0.60 -1.55
N TYR A 31 8.80 0.60 -1.94
CA TYR A 31 8.93 1.72 -1.01
C TYR A 31 7.58 2.16 -0.46
N LEU A 32 6.57 2.33 -1.31
CA LEU A 32 5.22 2.74 -0.91
C LEU A 32 4.64 1.78 0.13
N ASN A 33 4.76 0.46 -0.07
CA ASN A 33 4.30 -0.52 0.91
C ASN A 33 4.98 -0.36 2.28
N VAL A 34 6.29 -0.10 2.31
CA VAL A 34 7.04 0.10 3.57
C VAL A 34 6.69 1.45 4.22
N ALA A 35 6.46 2.47 3.40
CA ALA A 35 6.05 3.81 3.82
C ALA A 35 4.65 3.79 4.45
N ASP A 36 3.70 3.09 3.82
CA ASP A 36 2.35 2.83 4.33
C ASP A 36 2.40 2.06 5.65
N ASP A 37 3.19 0.98 5.73
CA ASP A 37 3.37 0.22 6.97
C ASP A 37 3.91 1.10 8.11
N CYS A 38 4.85 2.00 7.81
CA CYS A 38 5.36 2.97 8.79
C CYS A 38 4.24 3.89 9.31
N GLN A 39 3.46 4.51 8.41
CA GLN A 39 2.36 5.38 8.82
C GLN A 39 1.30 4.62 9.61
N TYR A 40 0.93 3.42 9.15
CA TYR A 40 -0.03 2.56 9.83
C TYR A 40 0.41 2.27 11.26
N PHE A 41 1.61 1.71 11.47
CA PHE A 41 2.06 1.40 12.83
C PHE A 41 2.28 2.65 13.69
N SER A 42 2.69 3.77 13.11
CA SER A 42 2.85 5.02 13.84
C SER A 42 1.51 5.57 14.32
N GLY A 43 0.46 5.44 13.50
CA GLY A 43 -0.91 5.84 13.85
C GLY A 43 -1.58 4.94 14.90
N GLU A 44 -1.12 3.68 15.02
CA GLU A 44 -1.64 2.74 16.03
C GLU A 44 -1.09 3.00 17.44
N TRP A 45 -0.01 3.79 17.58
CA TRP A 45 0.56 4.04 18.91
C TRP A 45 -0.34 4.97 19.72
N ASP A 46 -0.70 4.55 20.92
CA ASP A 46 -1.48 5.35 21.86
C ASP A 46 -1.04 5.07 23.30
N SER A 47 -1.04 6.12 24.12
CA SER A 47 -0.54 6.07 25.51
C SER A 47 -1.45 5.29 26.47
N THR A 48 -2.70 5.03 26.10
CA THR A 48 -3.66 4.24 26.88
C THR A 48 -3.52 2.74 26.65
N LEU A 49 -2.75 2.32 25.64
CA LEU A 49 -2.53 0.90 25.34
C LEU A 49 -1.74 0.20 26.45
N PRO A 50 -1.94 -1.13 26.66
CA PRO A 50 -1.07 -1.92 27.52
C PRO A 50 0.40 -1.79 27.11
N LYS A 51 1.31 -1.86 28.09
CA LYS A 51 2.73 -1.56 27.83
C LYS A 51 3.36 -2.51 26.82
N GLU A 52 2.96 -3.78 26.84
CA GLU A 52 3.40 -4.80 25.90
C GLU A 52 3.01 -4.42 24.47
N ARG A 53 1.80 -3.90 24.26
CA ARG A 53 1.30 -3.44 22.97
C ARG A 53 2.05 -2.21 22.48
N GLN A 54 2.32 -1.24 23.36
CA GLN A 54 3.14 -0.07 23.03
C GLN A 54 4.53 -0.49 22.54
N VAL A 55 5.22 -1.35 23.29
CA VAL A 55 6.56 -1.84 22.94
C VAL A 55 6.57 -2.60 21.62
N GLU A 56 5.52 -3.39 21.34
CA GLU A 56 5.41 -4.07 20.06
C GLU A 56 5.22 -3.09 18.89
N ILE A 57 4.39 -2.05 19.07
CA ILE A 57 4.20 -1.00 18.05
C ILE A 57 5.51 -0.24 17.84
N GLU A 58 6.16 0.22 18.91
CA GLU A 58 7.44 0.93 18.85
C GLU A 58 8.50 0.15 18.07
N LYS A 59 8.58 -1.17 18.28
CA LYS A 59 9.48 -2.04 17.50
C LYS A 59 9.13 -2.07 16.02
N LYS A 60 7.84 -2.19 15.68
CA LYS A 60 7.38 -2.19 14.28
C LYS A 60 7.67 -0.86 13.60
N VAL A 61 7.30 0.26 14.24
CA VAL A 61 7.60 1.62 13.78
C VAL A 61 9.10 1.79 13.55
N ASN A 62 9.95 1.41 14.51
CA ASN A 62 11.39 1.55 14.37
C ASN A 62 11.94 0.77 13.16
N VAL A 63 11.43 -0.43 12.90
CA VAL A 63 11.85 -1.24 11.74
C VAL A 63 11.32 -0.67 10.42
N THR A 64 10.03 -0.38 10.33
CA THR A 64 9.39 0.03 9.07
C THR A 64 9.78 1.45 8.68
N CYS A 65 9.75 2.40 9.62
CA CYS A 65 10.08 3.79 9.35
C CYS A 65 11.56 4.01 9.05
N SER A 66 12.47 3.30 9.72
CA SER A 66 13.91 3.35 9.39
C SER A 66 14.17 2.82 7.98
N LYS A 67 13.48 1.74 7.59
CA LYS A 67 13.57 1.18 6.24
C LYS A 67 12.96 2.13 5.21
N ALA A 68 11.81 2.74 5.51
CA ALA A 68 11.15 3.73 4.66
C ALA A 68 12.09 4.91 4.37
N ARG A 69 12.68 5.52 5.41
CA ARG A 69 13.63 6.64 5.28
C ARG A 69 14.84 6.27 4.42
N SER A 70 15.46 5.11 4.67
CA SER A 70 16.61 4.65 3.87
C SER A 70 16.25 4.42 2.39
N LEU A 71 15.06 3.88 2.11
CA LEU A 71 14.58 3.72 0.74
C LEU A 71 14.27 5.07 0.09
N GLN A 72 13.64 5.99 0.82
CA GLN A 72 13.32 7.33 0.35
C GLN A 72 14.57 8.08 -0.11
N GLU A 73 15.64 8.06 0.69
CA GLU A 73 16.93 8.66 0.34
C GLU A 73 17.52 8.06 -0.95
N LYS A 74 17.57 6.73 -1.03
CA LYS A 74 18.10 6.02 -2.21
C LYS A 74 17.29 6.31 -3.47
N LEU A 75 15.97 6.32 -3.35
CA LEU A 75 15.06 6.53 -4.47
C LEU A 75 15.04 7.99 -4.92
N ASN A 76 15.14 8.95 -4.02
CA ASN A 76 15.32 10.37 -4.37
C ASN A 76 16.56 10.58 -5.25
N VAL A 77 17.68 9.91 -4.94
CA VAL A 77 18.88 9.96 -5.78
C VAL A 77 18.66 9.27 -7.13
N LYS A 78 18.04 8.08 -7.13
CA LYS A 78 17.80 7.30 -8.35
C LYS A 78 16.86 8.01 -9.33
N TYR A 79 15.80 8.62 -8.82
CA TYR A 79 14.74 9.27 -9.60
C TYR A 79 14.88 10.80 -9.66
N LYS A 80 16.04 11.37 -9.33
CA LYS A 80 16.29 12.83 -9.27
C LYS A 80 15.91 13.67 -10.51
N LYS A 81 15.65 13.03 -11.66
CA LYS A 81 15.22 13.68 -12.91
C LYS A 81 13.74 13.43 -13.27
N ARG A 82 13.00 12.73 -12.41
CA ARG A 82 11.63 12.27 -12.63
C ARG A 82 10.73 12.89 -11.57
N GLN A 83 10.31 14.14 -11.82
CA GLN A 83 9.50 14.90 -10.87
C GLN A 83 8.22 14.16 -10.49
N ASP A 84 7.58 13.50 -11.46
CA ASP A 84 6.39 12.67 -11.28
C ASP A 84 6.57 11.56 -10.23
N ILE A 85 7.78 11.00 -10.13
CA ILE A 85 8.12 9.96 -9.16
C ILE A 85 8.60 10.58 -7.85
N LEU A 86 9.32 11.70 -7.90
CA LEU A 86 9.76 12.43 -6.70
C LEU A 86 8.56 12.95 -5.90
N ASP A 87 7.50 13.42 -6.55
CA ASP A 87 6.27 13.87 -5.88
C ASP A 87 5.62 12.73 -5.09
N VAL A 88 5.72 11.50 -5.60
CA VAL A 88 5.24 10.28 -4.94
C VAL A 88 6.17 9.89 -3.79
N ILE A 89 7.49 9.88 -4.00
CA ILE A 89 8.48 9.55 -2.96
C ILE A 89 8.40 10.55 -1.79
N ASN A 90 8.22 11.84 -2.09
CA ASN A 90 8.24 12.90 -1.09
C ASN A 90 6.85 13.23 -0.53
N GLY A 91 5.82 12.46 -0.91
CA GLY A 91 4.49 12.54 -0.32
C GLY A 91 4.43 12.01 1.12
N TYR A 92 5.46 11.27 1.56
CA TYR A 92 5.59 10.83 2.95
C TYR A 92 6.58 11.70 3.71
N ASP A 93 6.17 12.14 4.89
CA ASP A 93 6.98 12.86 5.86
C ASP A 93 7.19 11.95 7.09
N PHE A 94 8.44 11.69 7.47
CA PHE A 94 8.85 10.72 8.50
C PHE A 94 9.87 11.30 9.47
#